data_AF-A0A378JMV6-F1
#
_entry.id   AF-A0A378JMV6-F1
#
_cell.length_a   1.000
_cell.length_b   1.000
_cell.length_c   1.000
_cell.angle_alpha   90.00
_cell.angle_beta   90.00
_cell.angle_gamma   90.00
#
_symmetry.space_group_name_H-M   'P 1'
#
loop_
_entity.id
_entity.type
_entity.pdbx_description
1 polymer ?
#
loop_
_entity_poly.entity_id
_entity_poly.type
_entity_poly.pdbx_seq_one_letter_code
_entity_poly.pdbx_strand_id
1 'polypeptide(L)'
;MKQTGQIKKQEHQVSMYNLLNWGTVYRGYNALVAGLVMMQYINNPEAAAIEYLPDVAIHAFEAIAPNTLNCLGAAANYVRGVQAGIAFFSSNSTIPKPANLVDVVNHGINVYHRAMS
;
A
#
# COMPACT_ATOMS: atom_id res chain seq x y z
N MET A 1 -21.13 -43.52 -30.39
CA MET A 1 -21.48 -42.08 -30.44
C MET A 1 -20.70 -41.36 -29.35
N LYS A 2 -19.94 -40.30 -29.69
CA LYS A 2 -19.11 -39.52 -28.74
C LYS A 2 -20.00 -38.56 -27.94
N GLN A 3 -19.96 -38.61 -26.61
CA GLN A 3 -20.46 -37.53 -25.77
C GLN A 3 -19.36 -36.46 -25.66
N THR A 4 -19.58 -35.31 -26.30
CA THR A 4 -18.77 -34.11 -26.14
C THR A 4 -19.10 -33.45 -24.81
N GLY A 5 -18.22 -33.61 -23.83
CA GLY A 5 -18.30 -32.90 -22.54
C GLY A 5 -18.07 -31.41 -22.75
N GLN A 6 -19.09 -30.60 -22.47
CA GLN A 6 -18.95 -29.15 -22.41
C GLN A 6 -18.17 -28.78 -21.15
N ILE A 7 -17.00 -28.16 -21.32
CA ILE A 7 -16.25 -27.53 -20.23
C ILE A 7 -17.02 -26.27 -19.86
N LYS A 8 -17.79 -26.30 -18.77
CA LYS A 8 -18.37 -25.10 -18.17
C LYS A 8 -17.22 -24.22 -17.67
N LYS A 9 -16.98 -23.08 -18.33
CA LYS A 9 -16.24 -21.97 -17.71
C LYS A 9 -17.03 -21.55 -16.46
N GLN A 10 -16.44 -21.74 -15.28
CA GLN A 10 -16.94 -21.07 -14.08
C GLN A 10 -16.67 -19.58 -14.25
N GLU A 11 -17.70 -18.84 -14.65
CA GLU A 11 -17.71 -17.39 -14.48
C GLU A 11 -17.76 -17.11 -12.98
N HIS A 12 -16.63 -16.68 -12.43
CA HIS A 12 -16.57 -16.26 -11.03
C HIS A 12 -17.36 -14.96 -10.91
N GLN A 13 -18.62 -15.04 -10.49
CA GLN A 13 -19.43 -13.85 -10.29
C GLN A 13 -18.79 -12.96 -9.22
N VAL A 14 -18.43 -11.74 -9.60
CA VAL A 14 -17.91 -10.73 -8.69
C VAL A 14 -19.07 -10.23 -7.83
N SER A 15 -19.10 -10.63 -6.57
CA SER A 15 -20.02 -10.12 -5.55
C SER A 15 -19.38 -8.94 -4.80
N MET A 16 -20.17 -7.97 -4.34
CA MET A 16 -19.68 -6.88 -3.47
C MET A 16 -18.94 -7.41 -2.24
N TYR A 17 -19.35 -8.55 -1.69
CA TYR A 17 -18.67 -9.19 -0.57
C TYR A 17 -17.26 -9.71 -0.95
N ASN A 18 -17.06 -10.10 -2.21
CA ASN A 18 -15.72 -10.48 -2.71
C ASN A 18 -14.82 -9.26 -2.92
N LEU A 19 -15.38 -8.08 -3.15
CA LEU A 19 -14.63 -6.81 -3.28
C LEU A 19 -14.23 -6.20 -1.92
N LEU A 20 -14.98 -6.50 -0.85
CA LEU A 20 -14.74 -5.96 0.49
C LEU A 20 -13.99 -6.92 1.43
N ASN A 21 -13.43 -8.00 0.91
CA ASN A 21 -12.55 -8.84 1.72
C ASN A 21 -11.29 -8.05 2.13
N TRP A 22 -10.72 -8.42 3.28
CA TRP A 22 -9.57 -7.72 3.86
C TRP A 22 -8.40 -7.55 2.87
N GLY A 23 -8.08 -8.59 2.09
CA GLY A 23 -7.00 -8.53 1.10
C GLY A 23 -7.28 -7.53 -0.03
N THR A 24 -8.50 -7.46 -0.54
CA THR A 24 -8.88 -6.46 -1.57
C THR A 24 -8.87 -5.05 -0.99
N VAL A 25 -9.41 -4.86 0.21
CA VAL A 25 -9.44 -3.55 0.88
C VAL A 25 -8.02 -3.06 1.19
N TYR A 26 -7.16 -3.94 1.72
CA TYR A 26 -5.77 -3.65 2.02
C TYR A 26 -4.99 -3.18 0.78
N ARG A 27 -5.12 -3.93 -0.32
CA ARG A 27 -4.44 -3.60 -1.59
C ARG A 27 -4.99 -2.31 -2.19
N GLY A 28 -6.31 -2.12 -2.16
CA GLY A 28 -6.97 -0.91 -2.66
C GLY A 28 -6.57 0.33 -1.85
N TYR A 29 -6.48 0.21 -0.53
CA TYR A 29 -6.03 1.28 0.34
C TYR A 29 -4.58 1.67 0.05
N ASN A 30 -3.66 0.71 -0.04
CA ASN A 30 -2.27 1.01 -0.40
C ASN A 30 -2.13 1.58 -1.82
N ALA A 31 -2.95 1.15 -2.78
CA ALA A 31 -2.97 1.76 -4.13
C ALA A 31 -3.40 3.23 -4.07
N LEU A 32 -4.43 3.53 -3.27
CA LEU A 32 -4.90 4.91 -3.06
C LEU A 32 -3.81 5.77 -2.40
N VAL A 33 -3.17 5.28 -1.33
CA VAL A 33 -2.09 6.01 -0.66
C VAL A 33 -0.94 6.28 -1.62
N ALA A 34 -0.46 5.28 -2.36
CA ALA A 34 0.60 5.46 -3.37
C ALA A 34 0.23 6.54 -4.39
N GLY A 35 -1.01 6.53 -4.88
CA GLY A 35 -1.52 7.54 -5.83
C GLY A 35 -1.58 8.94 -5.23
N LEU A 36 -2.07 9.08 -4.00
CA LEU A 36 -2.16 10.38 -3.31
C LEU A 36 -0.78 10.96 -3.02
N VAL A 37 0.17 10.15 -2.54
CA VAL A 37 1.55 10.58 -2.28
C VAL A 37 2.24 10.96 -3.58
N MET A 38 2.06 10.20 -4.66
CA MET A 38 2.62 10.55 -5.97
C MET A 38 2.03 11.86 -6.51
N MET A 39 0.72 12.07 -6.34
CA MET A 39 0.08 13.33 -6.73
C MET A 39 0.60 14.51 -5.91
N GLN A 40 0.85 14.34 -4.61
CA GLN A 40 1.48 15.39 -3.81
C GLN A 40 2.91 15.67 -4.28
N TYR A 41 3.70 14.64 -4.56
CA TYR A 41 5.06 14.80 -5.08
C TYR A 41 5.10 15.59 -6.40
N ILE A 42 4.19 15.29 -7.34
CA ILE A 42 4.14 15.96 -8.65
C ILE A 42 3.70 17.42 -8.53
N ASN A 43 2.77 17.72 -7.62
CA ASN A 43 2.12 19.04 -7.55
C ASN A 43 2.70 19.97 -6.48
N ASN A 44 3.61 19.50 -5.62
CA ASN A 44 4.27 20.31 -4.61
C ASN A 44 5.74 20.58 -5.01
N PRO A 45 6.11 21.81 -5.38
CA PRO A 45 7.48 22.14 -5.77
C PRO A 45 8.49 22.02 -4.63
N GLU A 46 8.03 21.97 -3.38
CA GLU A 46 8.87 21.77 -2.20
C GLU A 46 9.04 20.29 -1.84
N ALA A 47 8.36 19.36 -2.53
CA ALA A 47 8.41 17.95 -2.20
C ALA A 47 9.80 17.35 -2.40
N ALA A 48 10.38 16.84 -1.32
CA ALA A 48 11.67 16.16 -1.38
C ALA A 48 11.49 14.72 -1.88
N ALA A 49 12.12 14.37 -3.01
CA ALA A 49 12.04 13.03 -3.60
C ALA A 49 12.39 11.89 -2.61
N ILE A 50 13.32 12.16 -1.69
CA ILE A 50 13.76 11.19 -0.67
C ILE A 50 12.69 10.89 0.38
N GLU A 51 11.72 11.79 0.57
CA GLU A 51 10.59 11.56 1.47
C GLU A 51 9.46 10.84 0.73
N TYR A 52 9.09 11.31 -0.47
CA TYR A 52 7.88 10.85 -1.18
C TYR A 52 8.07 9.57 -2.01
N LEU A 53 9.17 9.42 -2.75
CA LEU A 53 9.34 8.29 -3.67
C LEU A 53 9.45 6.93 -2.96
N PRO A 54 10.12 6.81 -1.80
CA PRO A 54 10.09 5.58 -1.03
C PRO A 54 8.67 5.18 -0.60
N ASP A 55 7.83 6.13 -0.19
CA ASP A 55 6.43 5.85 0.22
C ASP A 55 5.62 5.35 -0.97
N VAL A 56 5.73 6.02 -2.12
CA VAL A 56 5.09 5.58 -3.37
C VAL A 56 5.51 4.16 -3.71
N ALA A 57 6.81 3.86 -3.65
CA ALA A 57 7.32 2.52 -3.99
C ALA A 57 6.81 1.44 -3.02
N ILE A 58 6.86 1.71 -1.71
CA ILE A 58 6.42 0.77 -0.68
C ILE A 58 4.91 0.52 -0.81
N HIS A 59 4.08 1.57 -0.89
CA HIS A 59 2.63 1.42 -0.98
C HIS A 59 2.19 0.80 -2.31
N ALA A 60 2.85 1.14 -3.42
CA ALA A 60 2.59 0.45 -4.69
C ALA A 60 2.93 -1.05 -4.60
N PHE A 61 4.01 -1.40 -3.90
CA PHE A 61 4.38 -2.80 -3.69
C PHE A 61 3.35 -3.54 -2.82
N GLU A 62 2.85 -2.92 -1.75
CA GLU A 62 1.75 -3.50 -0.95
C GLU A 62 0.45 -3.66 -1.74
N ALA A 63 0.17 -2.76 -2.67
CA ALA A 63 -0.99 -2.89 -3.56
C ALA A 63 -0.85 -4.07 -4.53
N ILE A 64 0.35 -4.25 -5.10
CA ILE A 64 0.58 -5.21 -6.19
C ILE A 64 0.84 -6.61 -5.64
N ALA A 65 1.76 -6.75 -4.69
CA ALA A 65 2.32 -8.04 -4.25
C ALA A 65 2.53 -8.10 -2.72
N PRO A 66 1.47 -7.95 -1.91
CA PRO A 66 1.56 -7.77 -0.45
C PRO A 66 2.16 -8.97 0.30
N ASN A 67 2.05 -10.17 -0.25
CA ASN A 67 2.50 -11.43 0.36
C ASN A 67 3.80 -11.95 -0.26
N THR A 68 4.55 -11.08 -0.93
CA THR A 68 5.87 -11.40 -1.47
C THR A 68 6.94 -10.64 -0.73
N LEU A 69 8.12 -11.27 -0.60
CA LEU A 69 9.28 -10.69 0.09
C LEU A 69 8.94 -10.24 1.53
N ASN A 70 8.13 -11.00 2.27
CA ASN A 70 7.50 -10.58 3.53
C ASN A 70 8.48 -9.94 4.54
N CYS A 71 9.64 -10.56 4.77
CA CYS A 71 10.65 -9.99 5.68
C CYS A 71 11.20 -8.65 5.19
N LEU A 72 11.49 -8.52 3.89
CA LEU A 72 12.02 -7.28 3.30
C LEU A 72 10.95 -6.19 3.28
N GLY A 73 9.72 -6.52 2.88
CA GLY A 73 8.60 -5.58 2.88
C GLY A 73 8.24 -5.11 4.29
N ALA A 74 8.27 -6.00 5.28
CA ALA A 74 8.05 -5.64 6.69
C ALA A 74 9.15 -4.71 7.19
N ALA A 75 10.42 -5.02 6.90
CA ALA A 75 11.54 -4.16 7.27
C ALA A 75 11.45 -2.77 6.59
N ALA A 76 11.10 -2.72 5.30
CA ALA A 76 10.94 -1.46 4.57
C ALA A 76 9.84 -0.58 5.18
N ASN A 77 8.66 -1.14 5.46
CA ASN A 77 7.58 -0.41 6.12
C ASN A 77 7.97 0.03 7.54
N TYR A 78 8.67 -0.81 8.30
CA TYR A 78 9.11 -0.46 9.65
C TYR A 78 10.10 0.71 9.63
N VAL A 79 11.16 0.62 8.83
CA VAL A 79 12.16 1.69 8.73
C VAL A 79 11.52 2.98 8.25
N ARG A 80 10.71 2.91 7.20
CA ARG A 80 10.07 4.11 6.65
C ARG A 80 9.05 4.72 7.61
N GLY A 81 8.26 3.89 8.31
CA GLY A 81 7.34 4.34 9.35
C GLY A 81 8.04 5.01 10.52
N VAL A 82 9.21 4.53 10.95
CA VAL A 82 10.04 5.21 11.96
C VAL A 82 10.54 6.55 11.44
N GLN A 83 11.04 6.62 10.19
CA GLN A 83 11.48 7.88 9.58
C GLN A 83 10.33 8.89 9.47
N ALA A 84 9.15 8.47 9.02
CA ALA A 84 7.95 9.29 8.94
C ALA A 84 7.50 9.77 10.32
N GLY A 85 7.57 8.90 11.34
CA GLY A 85 7.25 9.23 12.73
C GLY A 85 8.18 10.29 13.30
N ILE A 86 9.49 10.15 13.11
CA ILE A 86 10.47 11.16 13.51
C ILE A 86 10.21 12.47 12.75
N ALA A 87 9.96 12.39 11.44
CA ALA A 87 9.67 13.54 10.60
C ALA A 87 8.42 14.30 11.06
N PHE A 88 7.39 13.60 11.55
CA PHE A 88 6.13 14.19 12.04
C PHE A 88 6.34 15.10 13.27
N PHE A 89 7.23 14.70 14.18
CA PHE A 89 7.60 15.49 15.35
C PHE A 89 8.68 16.54 15.05
N SER A 90 9.29 16.50 13.86
CA SER A 90 10.28 17.47 13.40
C SER A 90 9.64 18.60 12.57
N SER A 91 10.38 19.69 12.36
CA SER A 91 10.03 20.76 11.41
C SER A 91 10.69 20.58 10.04
N ASN A 92 11.36 19.46 9.79
CA ASN A 92 12.25 19.28 8.64
C ASN A 92 11.64 18.42 7.52
N SER A 93 10.33 18.23 7.53
CA SER A 93 9.63 17.45 6.51
C SER A 93 8.88 18.34 5.54
N THR A 94 8.94 17.98 4.26
CA THR A 94 8.16 18.61 3.19
C THR A 94 6.80 17.93 3.01
N ILE A 95 6.50 16.87 3.79
CA ILE A 95 5.19 16.23 3.86
C ILE A 95 4.30 16.98 4.85
N PRO A 96 3.06 17.38 4.47
CA PRO A 96 2.11 17.97 5.40
C PRO A 96 1.85 17.06 6.61
N LYS A 97 1.87 17.62 7.83
CA LYS A 97 1.72 16.83 9.07
C LYS A 97 0.56 15.84 9.08
N PRO A 98 -0.67 16.19 8.65
CA PRO A 98 -1.78 15.24 8.62
C PRO A 98 -1.52 14.06 7.67
N ALA A 99 -0.93 14.31 6.50
CA ALA A 99 -0.57 13.27 5.55
C ALA A 99 0.50 12.35 6.12
N ASN A 100 1.54 12.92 6.75
CA ASN A 100 2.60 12.16 7.38
C ASN A 100 2.10 11.28 8.55
N LEU A 101 1.13 11.76 9.34
CA LEU A 101 0.51 10.93 10.39
C LEU A 101 -0.25 9.72 9.83
N VAL A 102 -1.04 9.94 8.77
CA VAL A 102 -1.76 8.85 8.09
C VAL A 102 -0.77 7.84 7.53
N ASP A 103 0.35 8.32 7.00
CA ASP A 103 1.41 7.50 6.43
C ASP A 103 2.11 6.62 7.49
N VAL A 104 2.46 7.19 8.65
CA VAL A 104 2.98 6.44 9.81
C VAL A 104 2.03 5.31 10.23
N VAL A 105 0.73 5.62 10.31
CA VAL A 105 -0.29 4.61 10.66
C VAL A 105 -0.36 3.52 9.58
N ASN A 106 -0.32 3.89 8.30
CA ASN A 106 -0.37 2.93 7.21
C ASN A 106 0.86 1.99 7.19
N HIS A 107 2.05 2.52 7.44
CA HIS A 107 3.24 1.69 7.63
C HIS A 107 3.09 0.70 8.79
N GLY A 108 2.48 1.12 9.91
CA GLY A 108 2.15 0.21 11.01
C GLY A 108 1.19 -0.90 10.60
N ILE A 109 0.13 -0.57 9.85
CA ILE A 109 -0.81 -1.54 9.29
C ILE A 109 -0.10 -2.54 8.36
N ASN A 110 0.82 -2.06 7.52
CA ASN A 110 1.57 -2.91 6.59
C ASN A 110 2.53 -3.86 7.30
N VAL A 111 3.24 -3.40 8.34
CA VAL A 111 4.07 -4.26 9.19
C VAL A 111 3.21 -5.34 9.84
N TYR A 112 2.06 -4.96 10.42
CA TYR A 112 1.15 -5.90 11.05
C TYR A 112 0.59 -6.93 10.05
N HIS A 113 0.13 -6.47 8.89
CA HIS A 113 -0.36 -7.34 7.82
C HIS A 113 0.68 -8.40 7.46
N ARG A 114 1.94 -7.99 7.22
CA ARG A 114 3.04 -8.89 6.88
C ARG A 114 3.47 -9.83 8.01
N ALA A 115 3.29 -9.45 9.26
CA ALA A 115 3.56 -10.34 10.40
C ALA A 115 2.50 -11.46 10.53
N MET A 116 1.32 -11.26 9.96
CA MET A 116 0.19 -12.18 10.01
C MET A 116 -0.05 -12.97 8.71
N SER A 117 0.79 -12.79 7.69
CA SER A 117 0.67 -13.42 6.36
C SER A 117 1.88 -14.29 6.00
#